data_AF-A0A9E4Y1Z1-F1
#
_entry.id   AF-A0A9E4Y1Z1-F1
#
_cell.length_a   1.000
_cell.length_b   1.000
_cell.length_c   1.000
_cell.angle_alpha   90.00
_cell.angle_beta   90.00
_cell.angle_gamma   90.00
#
_symmetry.space_group_name_H-M   'P 1'
#
loop_
_entity.id
_entity.type
_entity.pdbx_description
1 polymer ?
#
loop_
_entity_poly.entity_id
_entity_poly.type
_entity_poly.pdbx_seq_one_letter_code
_entity_poly.pdbx_strand_id
1 'polypeptide(L)'
;QHSADALYAIQDLVYASSDSGQLTDMFSGVAFKEYGENGRVLGLDDVPTNHVTRIGDQEVSIIDVAIDRISVGYERNWAGYHKRKWARNEEKYTNFVRAALAREVGDGEFASADAEALMQMNTTSDKLRLLEALARTIWNSQFENYSRFIGKKLVYKSGDETIDNIIEGGGAICSEKVQALKFLTDHYGLNSEYIIAGENADGPVPVEKLRELLTTFDFRFAKRYMRFWQHTALLYDVDGVRVLVDATNGNIPFLFLQDAAAERILGYQNKVPITVKMVESEEDFFFHRVPQDIPENLFFALEGWWPFSDLMQVFENDLGLYLSSEYYVTPIPFKSEKEFHRDKQDYLDVCQRAGLESSVTDTWTLDSPLGAKFLEAEPRVSDKILQARDHLLARLDECDGPGHDSGLVIMKLRN
;
A
#
# COMPACT_ATOMS: atom_id res chain seq x y z
N GLN A 1 11.38 -7.58 21.69
CA GLN A 1 10.57 -7.71 20.46
C GLN A 1 10.95 -6.65 19.45
N HIS A 2 10.83 -5.34 19.74
CA HIS A 2 11.18 -4.26 18.80
C HIS A 2 12.58 -4.33 18.14
N SER A 3 13.62 -4.79 18.86
CA SER A 3 14.97 -4.93 18.29
C SER A 3 15.11 -6.08 17.29
N ALA A 4 14.35 -7.16 17.45
CA ALA A 4 14.36 -8.28 16.51
C ALA A 4 13.64 -7.92 15.21
N ASP A 5 12.51 -7.21 15.31
CA ASP A 5 11.73 -6.78 14.14
C ASP A 5 12.52 -5.83 13.24
N ALA A 6 13.25 -4.88 13.83
CA ALA A 6 14.16 -3.99 13.10
C ALA A 6 15.27 -4.77 12.37
N LEU A 7 15.88 -5.77 13.03
CA LEU A 7 16.90 -6.61 12.40
C LEU A 7 16.30 -7.43 11.25
N TYR A 8 15.09 -7.96 11.42
CA TYR A 8 14.39 -8.70 10.38
C TYR A 8 14.04 -7.86 9.17
N ALA A 9 13.63 -6.60 9.38
CA ALA A 9 13.40 -5.64 8.30
C ALA A 9 14.69 -5.32 7.54
N ILE A 10 15.80 -5.08 8.26
CA ILE A 10 17.12 -4.88 7.64
C ILE A 10 17.50 -6.10 6.78
N GLN A 11 17.31 -7.31 7.30
CA GLN A 11 17.60 -8.54 6.56
C GLN A 11 16.82 -8.62 5.24
N ASP A 12 15.54 -8.27 5.26
CA ASP A 12 14.67 -8.35 4.07
C ASP A 12 15.00 -7.28 3.01
N LEU A 13 15.66 -6.20 3.41
CA LEU A 13 16.15 -5.15 2.51
C LEU A 13 17.54 -5.49 1.94
N VAL A 14 18.34 -6.26 2.67
CA VAL A 14 19.74 -6.56 2.32
C VAL A 14 19.90 -7.89 1.60
N TYR A 15 19.16 -8.92 2.01
CA TYR A 15 19.36 -10.30 1.54
C TYR A 15 18.21 -10.78 0.66
N ALA A 16 18.57 -11.54 -0.38
CA ALA A 16 17.61 -12.30 -1.16
C ALA A 16 17.09 -13.51 -0.37
N SER A 17 15.95 -14.05 -0.79
CA SER A 17 15.36 -15.27 -0.23
C SER A 17 15.28 -16.37 -1.28
N SER A 18 15.57 -17.61 -0.88
CA SER A 18 15.28 -18.80 -1.70
C SER A 18 13.78 -19.10 -1.74
N ASP A 19 13.34 -20.00 -2.62
CA ASP A 19 11.94 -20.46 -2.68
C ASP A 19 11.44 -21.09 -1.38
N SER A 20 12.36 -21.53 -0.50
CA SER A 20 12.02 -22.05 0.82
C SER A 20 11.91 -20.98 1.90
N GLY A 21 12.19 -19.72 1.58
CA GLY A 21 12.17 -18.58 2.52
C GLY A 21 13.43 -18.45 3.36
N GLN A 22 14.52 -19.13 2.99
CA GLN A 22 15.82 -18.99 3.65
C GLN A 22 16.57 -17.81 3.03
N LEU A 23 17.27 -17.04 3.86
CA LEU A 23 18.14 -15.98 3.37
C LEU A 23 19.31 -16.60 2.59
N THR A 24 19.63 -15.99 1.46
CA THR A 24 20.75 -16.36 0.61
C THR A 24 21.78 -15.23 0.59
N ASP A 25 22.42 -14.98 -0.55
CA ASP A 25 23.33 -13.86 -0.72
C ASP A 25 22.63 -12.50 -0.56
N MET A 26 23.43 -11.47 -0.29
CA MET A 26 22.96 -10.09 -0.35
C MET A 26 22.51 -9.75 -1.77
N PHE A 27 21.53 -8.86 -1.90
CA PHE A 27 21.18 -8.32 -3.19
C PHE A 27 22.40 -7.68 -3.87
N SER A 28 22.54 -7.93 -5.16
CA SER A 28 23.58 -7.30 -5.97
C SER A 28 23.46 -5.78 -5.86
N GLY A 29 24.57 -5.08 -5.60
CA GLY A 29 24.61 -3.62 -5.50
C GLY A 29 24.33 -3.04 -4.11
N VAL A 30 24.07 -3.86 -3.08
CA VAL A 30 24.11 -3.39 -1.68
C VAL A 30 25.53 -2.99 -1.31
N ALA A 31 25.69 -1.80 -0.72
CA ALA A 31 26.95 -1.33 -0.17
C ALA A 31 26.76 -0.84 1.27
N PHE A 32 27.78 -1.01 2.11
CA PHE A 32 27.80 -0.44 3.46
C PHE A 32 28.71 0.78 3.45
N LYS A 33 28.30 1.85 4.13
CA LYS A 33 29.06 3.11 4.20
C LYS A 33 29.17 3.59 5.63
N GLU A 34 30.33 4.10 6.03
CA GLU A 34 30.43 4.88 7.27
C GLU A 34 29.78 6.25 7.07
N TYR A 35 29.08 6.74 8.09
CA TYR A 35 28.46 8.06 8.05
C TYR A 35 29.53 9.18 8.15
N GLY A 36 29.47 10.18 7.25
CA GLY A 36 30.40 11.32 7.20
C GLY A 36 30.56 11.93 5.81
N GLU A 37 31.14 13.15 5.70
CA GLU A 37 31.23 13.95 4.46
C GLU A 37 31.89 13.24 3.25
N ASN A 38 32.63 12.16 3.48
CA ASN A 38 33.25 11.33 2.42
C ASN A 38 32.97 9.82 2.61
N GLY A 39 31.81 9.47 3.20
CA GLY A 39 31.45 8.15 3.73
C GLY A 39 32.17 6.97 3.08
N ARG A 40 33.13 6.38 3.81
CA ARG A 40 33.96 5.27 3.34
C ARG A 40 33.07 4.07 3.07
N VAL A 41 33.15 3.51 1.86
CA VAL A 41 32.51 2.21 1.55
C VAL A 41 33.25 1.12 2.31
N LEU A 42 32.51 0.34 3.08
CA LEU A 42 32.99 -0.78 3.88
C LEU A 42 32.84 -2.08 3.09
N GLY A 43 33.91 -2.84 2.99
CA GLY A 43 33.87 -4.27 2.68
C GLY A 43 33.31 -5.07 3.86
N LEU A 44 32.88 -6.31 3.59
CA LEU A 44 32.29 -7.18 4.63
C LEU A 44 33.27 -7.56 5.75
N ASP A 45 34.57 -7.58 5.44
CA ASP A 45 35.63 -7.87 6.40
C ASP A 45 36.24 -6.60 7.01
N ASP A 46 35.79 -5.41 6.61
CA ASP A 46 36.29 -4.16 7.16
C ASP A 46 35.73 -3.94 8.57
N VAL A 47 36.57 -3.46 9.47
CA VAL A 47 36.14 -3.04 10.82
C VAL A 47 35.62 -1.61 10.73
N PRO A 48 34.34 -1.36 11.10
CA PRO A 48 33.81 -0.01 11.16
C PRO A 48 34.49 0.83 12.25
N THR A 49 34.55 2.12 12.02
CA THR A 49 35.12 3.09 12.95
C THR A 49 34.16 3.34 14.09
N ASN A 50 34.67 3.25 15.32
CA ASN A 50 33.95 3.62 16.52
C ASN A 50 34.05 5.12 16.76
N HIS A 51 32.93 5.74 17.12
CA HIS A 51 32.88 7.13 17.58
C HIS A 51 32.29 7.17 18.98
N VAL A 52 32.92 7.93 19.89
CA VAL A 52 32.36 8.14 21.23
C VAL A 52 31.36 9.29 21.14
N THR A 53 30.12 9.01 21.51
CA THR A 53 29.08 10.01 21.70
C THR A 53 28.65 10.05 23.16
N ARG A 54 27.95 11.11 23.57
CA ARG A 54 27.47 11.27 24.93
C ARG A 54 25.95 11.19 24.95
N ILE A 55 25.41 10.21 25.68
CA ILE A 55 23.96 10.06 25.92
C ILE A 55 23.72 10.39 27.39
N GLY A 56 23.23 11.60 27.66
CA GLY A 56 23.13 12.13 29.03
C GLY A 56 24.52 12.31 29.67
N ASP A 57 24.79 11.57 30.74
CA ASP A 57 26.08 11.59 31.45
C ASP A 57 26.99 10.40 31.13
N GLN A 58 26.61 9.54 30.18
CA GLN A 58 27.38 8.38 29.78
C GLN A 58 28.06 8.59 28.43
N GLU A 59 29.34 8.26 28.36
CA GLU A 59 30.06 8.08 27.09
C GLU A 59 29.72 6.70 26.51
N VAL A 60 29.26 6.68 25.26
CA VAL A 60 28.85 5.48 24.55
C VAL A 60 29.63 5.43 23.24
N SER A 61 30.28 4.29 22.97
CA SER A 61 30.89 4.02 21.68
C SER A 61 29.81 3.58 20.70
N ILE A 62 29.66 4.29 19.59
CA ILE A 62 28.72 3.99 18.52
C ILE A 62 29.47 3.68 17.23
N ILE A 63 28.86 2.82 16.41
CA ILE A 63 29.24 2.58 15.04
C ILE A 63 28.11 3.12 14.18
N ASP A 64 28.43 3.97 13.22
CA ASP A 64 27.44 4.57 12.32
C ASP A 64 27.64 4.01 10.90
N VAL A 65 26.86 2.98 10.55
CA VAL A 65 26.85 2.35 9.23
C VAL A 65 25.53 2.64 8.54
N ALA A 66 25.61 3.23 7.35
CA ALA A 66 24.51 3.33 6.41
C ALA A 66 24.52 2.12 5.45
N ILE A 67 23.34 1.62 5.12
CA ILE A 67 23.14 0.60 4.09
C ILE A 67 22.68 1.32 2.83
N ASP A 68 23.57 1.45 1.86
CA ASP A 68 23.27 2.03 0.56
C ASP A 68 22.69 0.97 -0.38
N ARG A 69 21.47 1.24 -0.86
CA ARG A 69 20.71 0.36 -1.74
C ARG A 69 20.44 1.00 -3.11
N ILE A 70 21.09 2.11 -3.44
CA ILE A 70 20.82 2.87 -4.68
C ILE A 70 21.14 2.06 -5.95
N SER A 71 22.07 1.11 -5.85
CA SER A 71 22.49 0.26 -6.97
C SER A 71 21.83 -1.12 -6.95
N VAL A 72 20.88 -1.35 -6.06
CA VAL A 72 20.20 -2.65 -5.96
C VAL A 72 19.31 -2.86 -7.18
N GLY A 73 19.37 -4.07 -7.75
CA GLY A 73 18.54 -4.48 -8.88
C GLY A 73 17.21 -5.12 -8.47
N TYR A 74 16.37 -5.40 -9.46
CA TYR A 74 15.09 -6.09 -9.29
C TYR A 74 15.24 -7.62 -9.21
N GLU A 75 15.89 -8.10 -8.15
CA GLU A 75 16.24 -9.53 -7.98
C GLU A 75 15.39 -10.24 -6.91
N ARG A 76 14.34 -9.61 -6.40
CA ARG A 76 13.53 -10.19 -5.32
C ARG A 76 12.76 -11.42 -5.80
N ASN A 77 13.04 -12.56 -5.16
CA ASN A 77 12.18 -13.72 -5.24
C ASN A 77 10.94 -13.54 -4.34
N TRP A 78 9.80 -13.15 -4.94
CA TRP A 78 8.56 -12.87 -4.22
C TRP A 78 8.00 -14.08 -3.46
N ALA A 79 8.01 -15.27 -4.06
CA ALA A 79 7.52 -16.48 -3.40
C ALA A 79 8.34 -16.82 -2.16
N GLY A 80 9.68 -16.77 -2.28
CA GLY A 80 10.59 -16.93 -1.16
C GLY A 80 10.40 -15.87 -0.07
N TYR A 81 10.27 -14.61 -0.48
CA TYR A 81 10.05 -13.47 0.42
C TYR A 81 8.73 -13.62 1.21
N HIS A 82 7.61 -13.95 0.56
CA HIS A 82 6.33 -14.19 1.23
C HIS A 82 6.41 -15.36 2.20
N LYS A 83 7.02 -16.48 1.80
CA LYS A 83 7.20 -17.64 2.68
C LYS A 83 8.03 -17.32 3.91
N ARG A 84 9.10 -16.55 3.75
CA ARG A 84 9.94 -16.06 4.85
C ARG A 84 9.13 -15.19 5.82
N LYS A 85 8.39 -14.22 5.30
CA LYS A 85 7.57 -13.29 6.09
C LYS A 85 6.47 -14.04 6.86
N TRP A 86 5.83 -14.99 6.22
CA TRP A 86 4.83 -15.86 6.84
C TRP A 86 5.41 -16.66 8.01
N ALA A 87 6.53 -17.36 7.80
CA ALA A 87 7.14 -18.25 8.79
C ALA A 87 7.51 -17.53 10.11
N ARG A 88 7.75 -16.22 10.08
CA ARG A 88 8.06 -15.43 11.29
C ARG A 88 6.85 -15.23 12.21
N ASN A 89 5.64 -15.21 11.66
CA ASN A 89 4.40 -14.92 12.39
C ASN A 89 3.25 -15.86 11.95
N GLU A 90 3.57 -17.14 11.74
CA GLU A 90 2.64 -18.12 11.17
C GLU A 90 1.31 -18.21 11.94
N GLU A 91 1.37 -18.28 13.26
CA GLU A 91 0.17 -18.35 14.11
C GLU A 91 -0.74 -17.13 13.90
N LYS A 92 -0.15 -15.93 13.83
CA LYS A 92 -0.88 -14.67 13.64
C LYS A 92 -1.66 -14.68 12.32
N TYR A 93 -0.98 -15.03 11.22
CA TYR A 93 -1.60 -15.03 9.89
C TYR A 93 -2.59 -16.19 9.71
N THR A 94 -2.29 -17.36 10.28
CA THR A 94 -3.22 -18.50 10.32
C THR A 94 -4.51 -18.13 11.06
N ASN A 95 -4.40 -17.43 12.19
CA ASN A 95 -5.55 -16.95 12.96
C ASN A 95 -6.36 -15.90 12.17
N PHE A 96 -5.69 -15.03 11.41
CA PHE A 96 -6.37 -14.08 10.52
C PHE A 96 -7.20 -14.79 9.45
N VAL A 97 -6.62 -15.80 8.78
CA VAL A 97 -7.31 -16.58 7.74
C VAL A 97 -8.50 -17.35 8.33
N ARG A 98 -8.30 -18.01 9.48
CA ARG A 98 -9.39 -18.69 10.20
C ARG A 98 -10.53 -17.74 10.53
N ALA A 99 -10.22 -16.55 11.04
CA ALA A 99 -11.23 -15.53 11.36
C ALA A 99 -11.95 -15.02 10.11
N ALA A 100 -11.26 -14.87 8.98
CA ALA A 100 -11.87 -14.51 7.70
C ALA A 100 -12.86 -15.58 7.22
N LEU A 101 -12.48 -16.85 7.30
CA LEU A 101 -13.33 -17.97 6.90
C LEU A 101 -14.52 -18.17 7.83
N ALA A 102 -14.34 -18.03 9.15
CA ALA A 102 -15.42 -18.16 10.12
C ALA A 102 -16.55 -17.14 9.85
N ARG A 103 -16.20 -15.91 9.44
CA ARG A 103 -17.19 -14.89 9.04
C ARG A 103 -17.98 -15.28 7.79
N GLU A 104 -17.33 -15.95 6.84
CA GLU A 104 -17.97 -16.41 5.59
C GLU A 104 -18.92 -17.58 5.84
N VAL A 105 -18.56 -18.49 6.75
CA VAL A 105 -19.41 -19.63 7.12
C VAL A 105 -20.60 -19.22 8.00
N GLY A 106 -20.47 -18.14 8.78
CA GLY A 106 -21.52 -17.60 9.64
C GLY A 106 -21.53 -18.17 11.06
N ASP A 107 -22.49 -17.75 11.89
CA ASP A 107 -22.52 -18.03 13.35
C ASP A 107 -23.12 -19.41 13.73
N GLY A 108 -22.73 -20.47 13.03
CA GLY A 108 -23.15 -21.85 13.32
C GLY A 108 -22.32 -22.53 14.41
N GLU A 109 -22.89 -23.53 15.09
CA GLU A 109 -22.19 -24.36 16.10
C GLU A 109 -20.90 -25.01 15.53
N PHE A 110 -20.82 -25.19 14.21
CA PHE A 110 -19.70 -25.81 13.50
C PHE A 110 -18.82 -24.83 12.72
N ALA A 111 -19.02 -23.50 12.84
CA ALA A 111 -18.33 -22.51 12.02
C ALA A 111 -16.79 -22.61 12.06
N SER A 112 -16.23 -22.90 13.24
CA SER A 112 -14.79 -23.11 13.38
C SER A 112 -14.31 -24.40 12.71
N ALA A 113 -15.09 -25.47 12.76
CA ALA A 113 -14.74 -26.75 12.14
C ALA A 113 -14.84 -26.66 10.60
N ASP A 114 -15.86 -25.96 10.12
CA ASP A 114 -16.06 -25.69 8.70
C ASP A 114 -14.97 -24.76 8.14
N ALA A 115 -14.55 -23.74 8.91
CA ALA A 115 -13.41 -22.90 8.55
C ALA A 115 -12.11 -23.72 8.43
N GLU A 116 -11.82 -24.60 9.39
CA GLU A 116 -10.67 -25.50 9.33
C GLU A 116 -10.72 -26.47 8.15
N ALA A 117 -11.91 -26.98 7.81
CA ALA A 117 -12.11 -27.82 6.65
C ALA A 117 -11.84 -27.05 5.33
N LEU A 118 -12.29 -25.80 5.23
CA LEU A 118 -12.03 -24.93 4.08
C LEU A 118 -10.54 -24.61 3.90
N MET A 119 -9.80 -24.44 4.99
CA MET A 119 -8.35 -24.21 4.94
C MET A 119 -7.58 -25.38 4.31
N GLN A 120 -8.14 -26.59 4.30
CA GLN A 120 -7.52 -27.75 3.64
C GLN A 120 -7.63 -27.70 2.13
N MET A 121 -8.53 -26.89 1.56
CA MET A 121 -8.66 -26.66 0.11
C MET A 121 -8.79 -27.96 -0.72
N ASN A 122 -9.52 -28.94 -0.20
CA ASN A 122 -9.62 -30.28 -0.80
C ASN A 122 -10.31 -30.27 -2.17
N THR A 123 -11.16 -29.28 -2.43
CA THR A 123 -11.88 -29.13 -3.69
C THR A 123 -11.65 -27.75 -4.31
N THR A 124 -11.91 -27.63 -5.62
CA THR A 124 -11.92 -26.34 -6.32
C THR A 124 -12.89 -25.35 -5.66
N SER A 125 -14.04 -25.83 -5.17
CA SER A 125 -15.00 -24.99 -4.45
C SER A 125 -14.43 -24.46 -3.14
N ASP A 126 -13.65 -25.26 -2.41
CA ASP A 126 -13.02 -24.81 -1.16
C ASP A 126 -11.98 -23.73 -1.43
N LYS A 127 -11.16 -23.90 -2.48
CA LYS A 127 -10.18 -22.90 -2.91
C LYS A 127 -10.84 -21.57 -3.30
N LEU A 128 -11.94 -21.63 -4.06
CA LEU A 128 -12.70 -20.43 -4.46
C LEU A 128 -13.31 -19.71 -3.24
N ARG A 129 -13.90 -20.47 -2.31
CA ARG A 129 -14.46 -19.91 -1.07
C ARG A 129 -13.38 -19.29 -0.17
N LEU A 130 -12.22 -19.93 -0.07
CA LEU A 130 -11.09 -19.37 0.66
C LEU A 130 -10.63 -18.06 0.02
N LEU A 131 -10.44 -18.04 -1.30
CA LEU A 131 -10.06 -16.84 -2.02
C LEU A 131 -11.07 -15.70 -1.82
N GLU A 132 -12.37 -15.98 -1.97
CA GLU A 132 -13.42 -14.97 -1.80
C GLU A 132 -13.47 -14.42 -0.36
N ALA A 133 -13.39 -15.29 0.66
CA ALA A 133 -13.43 -14.88 2.06
C ALA A 133 -12.24 -13.98 2.43
N LEU A 134 -11.04 -14.29 1.94
CA LEU A 134 -9.85 -13.47 2.14
C LEU A 134 -9.96 -12.14 1.41
N ALA A 135 -10.35 -12.17 0.13
CA ALA A 135 -10.54 -10.96 -0.68
C ALA A 135 -11.60 -10.03 -0.08
N ARG A 136 -12.74 -10.58 0.36
CA ARG A 136 -13.82 -9.82 0.99
C ARG A 136 -13.41 -9.25 2.34
N THR A 137 -12.62 -9.99 3.13
CA THR A 137 -12.05 -9.49 4.38
C THR A 137 -11.13 -8.28 4.14
N ILE A 138 -10.25 -8.35 3.13
CA ILE A 138 -9.37 -7.23 2.77
C ILE A 138 -10.17 -6.05 2.22
N TRP A 139 -11.16 -6.32 1.36
CA TRP A 139 -12.05 -5.29 0.82
C TRP A 139 -12.87 -4.58 1.90
N ASN A 140 -13.24 -5.26 2.99
CA ASN A 140 -13.95 -4.63 4.11
C ASN A 140 -13.03 -3.80 5.04
N SER A 141 -11.70 -3.90 4.92
CA SER A 141 -10.76 -3.07 5.68
C SER A 141 -10.71 -1.64 5.13
N GLN A 142 -10.26 -0.66 5.91
CA GLN A 142 -10.31 0.76 5.52
C GLN A 142 -9.48 1.06 4.26
N PHE A 143 -9.86 2.07 3.49
CA PHE A 143 -8.98 2.68 2.50
C PHE A 143 -8.32 3.91 3.13
N GLU A 144 -7.01 3.86 3.36
CA GLU A 144 -6.35 4.89 4.17
C GLU A 144 -4.84 5.01 3.89
N ASN A 145 -4.30 6.20 4.21
CA ASN A 145 -2.87 6.50 4.21
C ASN A 145 -2.35 7.03 5.57
N TYR A 146 -3.21 7.34 6.54
CA TYR A 146 -2.76 7.91 7.82
C TYR A 146 -1.80 6.99 8.57
N SER A 147 -1.90 5.67 8.39
CA SER A 147 -1.04 4.68 9.05
C SER A 147 0.44 4.80 8.68
N ARG A 148 0.75 5.44 7.54
CA ARG A 148 2.12 5.77 7.13
C ARG A 148 2.76 6.84 8.00
N PHE A 149 1.93 7.66 8.67
CA PHE A 149 2.40 8.82 9.43
C PHE A 149 2.37 8.62 10.94
N ILE A 150 1.92 7.45 11.39
CA ILE A 150 1.84 7.06 12.80
C ILE A 150 2.52 5.70 13.03
N GLY A 151 2.70 5.31 14.28
CA GLY A 151 3.25 4.00 14.63
C GLY A 151 4.63 3.75 14.02
N LYS A 152 4.74 2.68 13.20
CA LYS A 152 5.99 2.28 12.52
C LYS A 152 6.44 3.27 11.43
N LYS A 153 5.56 4.15 10.97
CA LYS A 153 5.84 5.18 9.96
C LYS A 153 6.44 4.62 8.66
N LEU A 154 5.81 3.55 8.17
CA LEU A 154 6.25 2.87 6.96
C LEU A 154 5.87 3.70 5.74
N VAL A 155 6.87 4.04 4.92
CA VAL A 155 6.67 4.77 3.65
C VAL A 155 5.74 3.98 2.72
N TYR A 156 5.95 2.66 2.65
CA TYR A 156 5.11 1.72 1.93
C TYR A 156 5.03 0.39 2.68
N LYS A 157 3.82 -0.20 2.79
CA LYS A 157 3.63 -1.47 3.50
C LYS A 157 3.78 -2.65 2.56
N SER A 158 4.53 -3.67 2.98
CA SER A 158 4.49 -4.98 2.35
C SER A 158 3.14 -5.67 2.61
N GLY A 159 2.89 -6.81 1.94
CA GLY A 159 1.65 -7.56 2.12
C GLY A 159 1.40 -7.99 3.57
N ASP A 160 2.43 -8.47 4.27
CA ASP A 160 2.32 -8.88 5.68
C ASP A 160 2.13 -7.69 6.62
N GLU A 161 2.79 -6.55 6.38
CA GLU A 161 2.60 -5.31 7.15
C GLU A 161 1.20 -4.72 6.93
N THR A 162 0.62 -4.94 5.76
CA THR A 162 -0.76 -4.57 5.47
C THR A 162 -1.74 -5.45 6.26
N ILE A 163 -1.50 -6.77 6.33
CA ILE A 163 -2.30 -7.66 7.18
C ILE A 163 -2.18 -7.27 8.66
N ASP A 164 -0.98 -6.93 9.12
CA ASP A 164 -0.75 -6.42 10.47
C ASP A 164 -1.60 -5.18 10.77
N ASN A 165 -1.60 -4.21 9.86
CA ASN A 165 -2.38 -2.99 10.02
C ASN A 165 -3.89 -3.28 10.02
N ILE A 166 -4.36 -4.21 9.18
CA ILE A 166 -5.78 -4.63 9.15
C ILE A 166 -6.17 -5.32 10.47
N ILE A 167 -5.30 -6.18 11.04
CA ILE A 167 -5.53 -6.82 12.35
C ILE A 167 -5.68 -5.76 13.46
N GLU A 168 -4.93 -4.66 13.37
CA GLU A 168 -5.02 -3.50 14.29
C GLU A 168 -6.22 -2.58 13.99
N GLY A 169 -7.11 -2.98 13.09
CA GLY A 169 -8.32 -2.24 12.70
C GLY A 169 -8.03 -1.05 11.78
N GLY A 170 -6.89 -1.06 11.10
CA GLY A 170 -6.55 -0.13 10.02
C GLY A 170 -6.93 -0.67 8.64
N GLY A 171 -6.19 -0.23 7.64
CA GLY A 171 -6.46 -0.51 6.23
C GLY A 171 -5.22 -0.40 5.37
N ALA A 172 -5.41 0.00 4.12
CA ALA A 172 -4.33 0.24 3.16
C ALA A 172 -4.87 0.86 1.87
N ILE A 173 -3.98 1.30 0.99
CA ILE A 173 -4.33 1.66 -0.39
C ILE A 173 -4.42 0.42 -1.28
N CYS A 174 -4.81 0.63 -2.55
CA CYS A 174 -5.04 -0.44 -3.52
C CYS A 174 -3.85 -1.41 -3.68
N SER A 175 -2.66 -0.89 -3.96
CA SER A 175 -1.48 -1.71 -4.22
C SER A 175 -1.03 -2.54 -3.01
N GLU A 176 -1.21 -2.02 -1.81
CA GLU A 176 -0.90 -2.69 -0.55
C GLU A 176 -1.92 -3.78 -0.23
N LYS A 177 -3.21 -3.53 -0.45
CA LYS A 177 -4.27 -4.53 -0.30
C LYS A 177 -4.11 -5.70 -1.26
N VAL A 178 -3.72 -5.42 -2.50
CA VAL A 178 -3.39 -6.45 -3.49
C VAL A 178 -2.19 -7.28 -3.05
N GLN A 179 -1.13 -6.66 -2.52
CA GLN A 179 0.00 -7.41 -1.95
C GLN A 179 -0.39 -8.22 -0.71
N ALA A 180 -1.27 -7.70 0.15
CA ALA A 180 -1.81 -8.44 1.30
C ALA A 180 -2.57 -9.70 0.86
N LEU A 181 -3.46 -9.57 -0.14
CA LEU A 181 -4.20 -10.71 -0.65
C LEU A 181 -3.24 -11.73 -1.27
N LYS A 182 -2.29 -11.28 -2.09
CA LYS A 182 -1.27 -12.15 -2.68
C LYS A 182 -0.43 -12.86 -1.61
N PHE A 183 0.04 -12.14 -0.60
CA PHE A 183 0.80 -12.70 0.52
C PHE A 183 0.07 -13.86 1.21
N LEU A 184 -1.22 -13.68 1.51
CA LEU A 184 -2.04 -14.73 2.09
C LEU A 184 -2.21 -15.91 1.12
N THR A 185 -2.54 -15.65 -0.13
CA THR A 185 -2.86 -16.71 -1.10
C THR A 185 -1.63 -17.48 -1.59
N ASP A 186 -0.46 -16.84 -1.63
CA ASP A 186 0.81 -17.48 -1.95
C ASP A 186 1.18 -18.52 -0.89
N HIS A 187 0.87 -18.28 0.40
CA HIS A 187 1.07 -19.28 1.45
C HIS A 187 0.25 -20.57 1.19
N TYR A 188 -0.96 -20.41 0.69
CA TYR A 188 -1.85 -21.52 0.30
C TYR A 188 -1.57 -22.08 -1.09
N GLY A 189 -0.54 -21.60 -1.79
CA GLY A 189 -0.15 -22.10 -3.11
C GLY A 189 -1.14 -21.77 -4.22
N LEU A 190 -1.96 -20.72 -4.05
CA LEU A 190 -2.86 -20.26 -5.10
C LEU A 190 -2.10 -19.33 -6.06
N ASN A 191 -1.99 -19.77 -7.32
CA ASN A 191 -1.27 -19.02 -8.34
C ASN A 191 -2.07 -17.77 -8.76
N SER A 192 -1.38 -16.63 -8.78
CA SER A 192 -1.95 -15.34 -9.17
C SER A 192 -0.97 -14.50 -9.97
N GLU A 193 -1.53 -13.67 -10.85
CA GLU A 193 -0.85 -12.63 -11.61
C GLU A 193 -1.39 -11.27 -11.20
N TYR A 194 -0.53 -10.27 -11.07
CA TYR A 194 -0.91 -8.88 -10.95
C TYR A 194 -1.50 -8.36 -12.26
N ILE A 195 -2.60 -7.63 -12.11
CA ILE A 195 -3.27 -6.87 -13.14
C ILE A 195 -3.09 -5.39 -12.82
N ILE A 196 -2.81 -4.58 -13.83
CA ILE A 196 -2.76 -3.12 -13.69
C ILE A 196 -3.99 -2.50 -14.32
N ALA A 197 -4.47 -1.38 -13.79
CA ALA A 197 -5.61 -0.67 -14.31
C ALA A 197 -5.38 0.83 -14.31
N GLY A 198 -6.08 1.49 -15.22
CA GLY A 198 -5.87 2.89 -15.51
C GLY A 198 -7.11 3.57 -16.04
N GLU A 199 -7.32 4.80 -15.59
CA GLU A 199 -8.33 5.70 -16.10
C GLU A 199 -8.07 5.99 -17.59
N ASN A 200 -9.08 5.79 -18.42
CA ASN A 200 -9.04 6.14 -19.84
C ASN A 200 -7.82 5.51 -20.58
N ALA A 201 -7.42 4.32 -20.13
CA ALA A 201 -6.26 3.56 -20.61
C ALA A 201 -6.66 2.39 -21.52
N ASP A 202 -7.65 2.57 -22.39
CA ASP A 202 -8.24 1.51 -23.25
C ASP A 202 -7.24 0.81 -24.22
N GLY A 203 -6.16 1.50 -24.58
CA GLY A 203 -5.14 1.02 -25.51
C GLY A 203 -4.21 -0.08 -24.96
N PRO A 204 -3.29 -0.58 -25.81
CA PRO A 204 -2.28 -1.56 -25.38
C PRO A 204 -1.32 -0.96 -24.34
N VAL A 205 -0.90 -1.79 -23.39
CA VAL A 205 0.07 -1.40 -22.35
C VAL A 205 1.44 -1.10 -22.98
N PRO A 206 2.05 0.06 -22.71
CA PRO A 206 3.35 0.44 -23.25
C PRO A 206 4.49 -0.18 -22.45
N VAL A 207 4.61 -1.52 -22.48
CA VAL A 207 5.53 -2.35 -21.67
C VAL A 207 6.96 -1.79 -21.62
N GLU A 208 7.57 -1.52 -22.77
CA GLU A 208 8.96 -1.05 -22.83
C GLU A 208 9.15 0.32 -22.17
N LYS A 209 8.13 1.19 -22.23
CA LYS A 209 8.17 2.49 -21.55
C LYS A 209 7.98 2.36 -20.05
N LEU A 210 7.15 1.42 -19.59
CA LEU A 210 7.03 1.14 -18.15
C LEU A 210 8.34 0.59 -17.57
N ARG A 211 9.02 -0.31 -18.29
CA ARG A 211 10.36 -0.80 -17.91
C ARG A 211 11.42 0.29 -17.89
N GLU A 212 11.42 1.17 -18.88
CA GLU A 212 12.30 2.34 -18.93
C GLU A 212 12.10 3.24 -17.71
N LEU A 213 10.86 3.51 -17.30
CA LEU A 213 10.55 4.29 -16.10
C LEU A 213 11.11 3.64 -14.83
N LEU A 214 10.90 2.33 -14.66
CA LEU A 214 11.39 1.57 -13.51
C LEU A 214 12.92 1.47 -13.45
N THR A 215 13.61 1.63 -14.58
CA THR A 215 15.08 1.55 -14.64
C THR A 215 15.74 2.92 -14.48
N THR A 216 15.12 3.96 -15.04
CA THR A 216 15.72 5.30 -15.09
C THR A 216 15.24 6.24 -13.98
N PHE A 217 14.08 5.94 -13.38
CA PHE A 217 13.37 6.87 -12.49
C PHE A 217 13.15 8.26 -13.09
N ASP A 218 13.11 8.36 -14.43
CA ASP A 218 12.86 9.61 -15.15
C ASP A 218 11.37 9.84 -15.37
N PHE A 219 10.75 10.61 -14.47
CA PHE A 219 9.32 10.86 -14.50
C PHE A 219 8.89 12.05 -15.36
N ARG A 220 9.82 12.74 -16.06
CA ARG A 220 9.54 13.99 -16.80
C ARG A 220 8.49 13.84 -17.91
N PHE A 221 8.35 12.64 -18.48
CA PHE A 221 7.33 12.31 -19.48
C PHE A 221 6.39 11.19 -19.03
N ALA A 222 6.40 10.86 -17.74
CA ALA A 222 5.78 9.66 -17.22
C ALA A 222 4.26 9.76 -17.11
N LYS A 223 3.66 10.96 -16.89
CA LYS A 223 2.20 11.11 -16.73
C LYS A 223 1.39 10.36 -17.80
N ARG A 224 1.84 10.35 -19.06
CA ARG A 224 1.20 9.61 -20.16
C ARG A 224 1.19 8.08 -19.96
N TYR A 225 2.26 7.52 -19.41
CA TYR A 225 2.41 6.07 -19.25
C TYR A 225 1.98 5.60 -17.85
N MET A 226 2.14 6.46 -16.85
CA MET A 226 1.66 6.27 -15.48
C MET A 226 0.15 6.06 -15.41
N ARG A 227 -0.63 6.60 -16.34
CA ARG A 227 -2.07 6.32 -16.37
C ARG A 227 -2.40 4.82 -16.40
N PHE A 228 -1.51 3.94 -16.89
CA PHE A 228 -1.75 2.50 -16.91
C PHE A 228 -1.54 1.80 -15.55
N TRP A 229 -0.94 2.47 -14.57
CA TRP A 229 -0.56 1.90 -13.26
C TRP A 229 -1.26 2.57 -12.07
N GLN A 230 -2.39 3.24 -12.30
CA GLN A 230 -3.12 3.95 -11.25
C GLN A 230 -3.79 3.00 -10.24
N HIS A 231 -4.09 1.78 -10.68
CA HIS A 231 -4.78 0.78 -9.88
C HIS A 231 -4.26 -0.62 -10.17
N THR A 232 -4.47 -1.56 -9.24
CA THR A 232 -4.03 -2.95 -9.39
C THR A 232 -5.06 -3.94 -8.84
N ALA A 233 -5.03 -5.15 -9.37
CA ALA A 233 -5.88 -6.28 -8.98
C ALA A 233 -5.12 -7.60 -9.16
N LEU A 234 -5.76 -8.73 -8.83
CA LEU A 234 -5.17 -10.06 -9.02
C LEU A 234 -6.03 -10.93 -9.93
N LEU A 235 -5.38 -11.71 -10.79
CA LEU A 235 -6.01 -12.74 -11.60
C LEU A 235 -5.49 -14.10 -11.16
N TYR A 236 -6.39 -14.95 -10.67
CA TYR A 236 -6.08 -16.29 -10.19
C TYR A 236 -6.37 -17.35 -11.24
N ASP A 237 -5.63 -18.46 -11.16
CA ASP A 237 -5.97 -19.73 -11.77
C ASP A 237 -6.28 -20.75 -10.66
N VAL A 238 -7.56 -21.09 -10.51
CA VAL A 238 -8.04 -22.03 -9.49
C VAL A 238 -8.53 -23.30 -10.20
N ASP A 239 -7.63 -24.27 -10.35
CA ASP A 239 -7.88 -25.55 -11.03
C ASP A 239 -8.49 -25.38 -12.45
N GLY A 240 -8.03 -24.36 -13.19
CA GLY A 240 -8.51 -24.04 -14.54
C GLY A 240 -9.66 -23.00 -14.59
N VAL A 241 -10.17 -22.56 -13.43
CA VAL A 241 -11.12 -21.43 -13.35
C VAL A 241 -10.33 -20.13 -13.23
N ARG A 242 -10.52 -19.20 -14.16
CA ARG A 242 -9.86 -17.88 -14.10
C ARG A 242 -10.69 -16.94 -13.25
N VAL A 243 -10.11 -16.35 -12.21
CA VAL A 243 -10.84 -15.46 -11.29
C VAL A 243 -10.15 -14.10 -11.19
N LEU A 244 -10.79 -13.06 -11.72
CA LEU A 244 -10.35 -11.67 -11.49
C LEU A 244 -10.91 -11.21 -10.14
N VAL A 245 -10.00 -10.82 -9.25
CA VAL A 245 -10.30 -10.37 -7.90
C VAL A 245 -9.78 -8.97 -7.70
N ASP A 246 -10.69 -8.08 -7.33
CA ASP A 246 -10.36 -6.72 -6.88
C ASP A 246 -10.89 -6.52 -5.45
N ALA A 247 -9.94 -6.47 -4.51
CA ALA A 247 -10.19 -6.42 -3.08
C ALA A 247 -9.82 -5.05 -2.48
N THR A 248 -9.68 -4.00 -3.28
CA THR A 248 -9.03 -2.78 -2.82
C THR A 248 -9.93 -1.76 -2.18
N ASN A 249 -11.25 -1.82 -2.44
CA ASN A 249 -12.27 -0.85 -2.03
C ASN A 249 -11.93 0.61 -2.39
N GLY A 250 -12.26 1.57 -1.51
CA GLY A 250 -12.20 3.00 -1.79
C GLY A 250 -13.39 3.38 -2.68
N ASN A 251 -13.09 3.72 -3.92
CA ASN A 251 -14.06 3.97 -4.98
C ASN A 251 -14.30 2.73 -5.88
N ILE A 252 -13.47 1.68 -5.77
CA ILE A 252 -13.58 0.48 -6.60
C ILE A 252 -14.54 -0.55 -5.96
N PRO A 253 -15.56 -1.06 -6.69
CA PRO A 253 -16.45 -2.09 -6.17
C PRO A 253 -15.70 -3.42 -5.96
N PHE A 254 -16.21 -4.26 -5.06
CA PHE A 254 -15.67 -5.61 -4.90
C PHE A 254 -15.88 -6.43 -6.18
N LEU A 255 -14.78 -6.88 -6.79
CA LEU A 255 -14.84 -7.74 -7.98
C LEU A 255 -14.41 -9.16 -7.62
N PHE A 256 -15.25 -10.13 -7.96
CA PHE A 256 -14.95 -11.56 -7.91
C PHE A 256 -15.55 -12.23 -9.14
N LEU A 257 -14.85 -12.14 -10.26
CA LEU A 257 -15.40 -12.45 -11.58
C LEU A 257 -14.72 -13.68 -12.17
N GLN A 258 -15.53 -14.66 -12.57
CA GLN A 258 -15.04 -15.94 -13.09
C GLN A 258 -15.11 -15.99 -14.62
N ASP A 259 -14.10 -16.61 -15.23
CA ASP A 259 -14.00 -16.99 -16.64
C ASP A 259 -14.44 -15.87 -17.61
N ALA A 260 -15.54 -16.09 -18.33
CA ALA A 260 -16.05 -15.15 -19.32
C ALA A 260 -16.34 -13.75 -18.73
N ALA A 261 -16.69 -13.65 -17.45
CA ALA A 261 -16.88 -12.36 -16.79
C ALA A 261 -15.54 -11.62 -16.61
N ALA A 262 -14.48 -12.32 -16.22
CA ALA A 262 -13.13 -11.77 -16.14
C ALA A 262 -12.61 -11.39 -17.54
N GLU A 263 -12.81 -12.24 -18.54
CA GLU A 263 -12.35 -11.97 -19.92
C GLU A 263 -13.05 -10.77 -20.57
N ARG A 264 -14.30 -10.44 -20.21
CA ARG A 264 -14.97 -9.22 -20.68
C ARG A 264 -14.25 -7.94 -20.23
N ILE A 265 -13.57 -7.98 -19.09
CA ILE A 265 -12.84 -6.84 -18.53
C ILE A 265 -11.37 -6.85 -18.97
N LEU A 266 -10.76 -8.02 -19.14
CA LEU A 266 -9.33 -8.15 -19.46
C LEU A 266 -9.03 -8.26 -20.96
N GLY A 267 -9.99 -8.74 -21.75
CA GLY A 267 -9.83 -8.97 -23.18
C GLY A 267 -9.65 -7.67 -23.95
N TYR A 268 -8.83 -7.68 -25.00
CA TYR A 268 -8.61 -6.50 -25.85
C TYR A 268 -9.75 -6.23 -26.83
N GLN A 269 -10.56 -7.24 -27.16
CA GLN A 269 -11.70 -7.08 -28.06
C GLN A 269 -12.96 -6.76 -27.26
N ASN A 270 -13.58 -5.60 -27.50
CA ASN A 270 -14.80 -5.13 -26.83
C ASN A 270 -14.67 -5.09 -25.30
N LYS A 271 -13.50 -4.65 -24.82
CA LYS A 271 -13.18 -4.51 -23.41
C LYS A 271 -14.17 -3.56 -22.72
N VAL A 272 -14.72 -4.00 -21.60
CA VAL A 272 -15.63 -3.18 -20.78
C VAL A 272 -14.85 -2.59 -19.60
N PRO A 273 -14.87 -1.26 -19.40
CA PRO A 273 -14.25 -0.65 -18.23
C PRO A 273 -15.06 -0.93 -16.96
N ILE A 274 -14.43 -0.69 -15.82
CA ILE A 274 -15.15 -0.50 -14.56
C ILE A 274 -15.27 1.00 -14.32
N THR A 275 -16.50 1.51 -14.37
CA THR A 275 -16.78 2.92 -14.08
C THR A 275 -16.83 3.12 -12.58
N VAL A 276 -16.05 4.08 -12.09
CA VAL A 276 -15.95 4.42 -10.67
C VAL A 276 -16.16 5.91 -10.47
N LYS A 277 -16.60 6.31 -9.28
CA LYS A 277 -16.87 7.72 -8.98
C LYS A 277 -15.85 8.28 -7.99
N MET A 278 -15.06 9.24 -8.46
CA MET A 278 -14.07 9.98 -7.66
C MET A 278 -14.60 11.37 -7.34
N VAL A 279 -15.22 11.53 -6.15
CA VAL A 279 -15.79 12.80 -5.64
C VAL A 279 -16.83 13.43 -6.60
N GLU A 280 -16.39 14.05 -7.69
CA GLU A 280 -17.23 14.69 -8.72
C GLU A 280 -17.25 13.96 -10.09
N SER A 281 -16.20 13.23 -10.47
CA SER A 281 -16.05 12.59 -11.79
C SER A 281 -16.44 11.11 -11.78
N GLU A 282 -17.07 10.66 -12.87
CA GLU A 282 -17.09 9.23 -13.23
C GLU A 282 -15.89 8.94 -14.13
N GLU A 283 -15.19 7.86 -13.82
CA GLU A 283 -13.91 7.50 -14.41
C GLU A 283 -13.95 6.03 -14.86
N ASP A 284 -13.58 5.79 -16.11
CA ASP A 284 -13.56 4.45 -16.69
C ASP A 284 -12.18 3.81 -16.54
N PHE A 285 -12.09 2.81 -15.66
CA PHE A 285 -10.86 2.05 -15.41
C PHE A 285 -10.79 0.83 -16.32
N PHE A 286 -9.71 0.75 -17.10
CA PHE A 286 -9.43 -0.37 -17.99
C PHE A 286 -8.35 -1.27 -17.36
N PHE A 287 -8.61 -2.58 -17.24
CA PHE A 287 -7.73 -3.55 -16.57
C PHE A 287 -6.89 -4.37 -17.55
N HIS A 288 -5.59 -4.50 -17.33
CA HIS A 288 -4.65 -5.06 -18.29
C HIS A 288 -3.81 -6.17 -17.69
N ARG A 289 -3.71 -7.28 -18.44
CA ARG A 289 -2.63 -8.24 -18.27
C ARG A 289 -1.32 -7.59 -18.72
N VAL A 290 -0.28 -7.77 -17.92
CA VAL A 290 1.05 -7.19 -18.14
C VAL A 290 2.11 -8.23 -17.76
N PRO A 291 3.31 -8.20 -18.37
CA PRO A 291 4.45 -8.94 -17.86
C PRO A 291 4.67 -8.65 -16.37
N GLN A 292 4.81 -9.71 -15.57
CA GLN A 292 4.79 -9.61 -14.10
C GLN A 292 5.99 -8.86 -13.51
N ASP A 293 7.10 -8.78 -14.26
CA ASP A 293 8.24 -7.96 -13.88
C ASP A 293 7.85 -6.49 -13.68
N ILE A 294 6.87 -5.95 -14.39
CA ILE A 294 6.46 -4.55 -14.24
C ILE A 294 5.86 -4.26 -12.85
N PRO A 295 4.73 -4.88 -12.45
CA PRO A 295 4.13 -4.62 -11.13
C PRO A 295 5.03 -5.07 -9.98
N GLU A 296 5.74 -6.19 -10.12
CA GLU A 296 6.69 -6.66 -9.11
C GLU A 296 7.81 -5.64 -8.86
N ASN A 297 8.44 -5.15 -9.93
CA ASN A 297 9.49 -4.14 -9.82
C ASN A 297 8.95 -2.83 -9.25
N LEU A 298 7.73 -2.43 -9.66
CA LEU A 298 7.07 -1.25 -9.09
C LEU A 298 6.89 -1.36 -7.57
N PHE A 299 6.37 -2.48 -7.06
CA PHE A 299 6.18 -2.66 -5.62
C PHE A 299 7.51 -2.73 -4.87
N PHE A 300 8.52 -3.36 -5.45
CA PHE A 300 9.87 -3.36 -4.89
C PHE A 300 10.45 -1.93 -4.77
N ALA A 301 10.26 -1.12 -5.82
CA ALA A 301 10.70 0.27 -5.83
C ALA A 301 9.94 1.14 -4.83
N LEU A 302 8.62 0.95 -4.68
CA LEU A 302 7.80 1.66 -3.70
C LEU A 302 8.19 1.37 -2.26
N GLU A 303 8.56 0.12 -1.94
CA GLU A 303 9.04 -0.29 -0.62
C GLU A 303 10.44 0.24 -0.31
N GLY A 304 11.33 0.30 -1.32
CA GLY A 304 12.76 0.44 -1.08
C GLY A 304 13.43 1.72 -1.58
N TRP A 305 12.91 2.35 -2.64
CA TRP A 305 13.69 3.32 -3.43
C TRP A 305 13.00 4.62 -3.74
N TRP A 306 11.67 4.67 -3.72
CA TRP A 306 10.95 5.92 -3.87
C TRP A 306 10.80 6.58 -2.50
N PRO A 307 11.65 7.58 -2.17
CA PRO A 307 11.74 8.08 -0.82
C PRO A 307 10.44 8.68 -0.34
N PHE A 308 9.66 9.31 -1.22
CA PHE A 308 8.44 10.05 -0.88
C PHE A 308 7.15 9.40 -1.41
N SER A 309 7.14 8.07 -1.55
CA SER A 309 5.93 7.37 -2.03
C SER A 309 4.75 7.56 -1.09
N ASP A 310 4.98 7.72 0.21
CA ASP A 310 3.97 8.10 1.21
C ASP A 310 3.26 9.41 0.85
N LEU A 311 4.01 10.46 0.51
CA LEU A 311 3.45 11.77 0.12
C LEU A 311 2.81 11.71 -1.27
N MET A 312 3.43 11.04 -2.23
CA MET A 312 2.88 10.86 -3.58
C MET A 312 1.49 10.21 -3.53
N GLN A 313 1.29 9.19 -2.69
CA GLN A 313 0.00 8.52 -2.58
C GLN A 313 -1.08 9.46 -2.01
N VAL A 314 -0.74 10.31 -1.03
CA VAL A 314 -1.69 11.26 -0.44
C VAL A 314 -2.05 12.38 -1.41
N PHE A 315 -1.04 12.99 -2.04
CA PHE A 315 -1.17 14.27 -2.76
C PHE A 315 -1.18 14.15 -4.28
N GLU A 316 -0.26 13.39 -4.88
CA GLU A 316 -0.18 13.31 -6.36
C GLU A 316 -1.21 12.35 -6.94
N ASN A 317 -1.56 11.31 -6.19
CA ASN A 317 -2.65 10.38 -6.54
C ASN A 317 -4.00 10.79 -5.93
N ASP A 318 -4.06 11.92 -5.20
CA ASP A 318 -5.26 12.46 -4.55
C ASP A 318 -6.01 11.46 -3.65
N LEU A 319 -5.33 10.45 -3.11
CA LEU A 319 -5.99 9.43 -2.26
C LEU A 319 -6.32 9.95 -0.85
N GLY A 320 -5.74 11.09 -0.45
CA GLY A 320 -5.93 11.67 0.87
C GLY A 320 -5.45 10.76 2.01
N LEU A 321 -5.86 11.08 3.23
CA LEU A 321 -5.55 10.27 4.42
C LEU A 321 -6.57 9.15 4.63
N TYR A 322 -7.81 9.36 4.22
CA TYR A 322 -8.91 8.42 4.42
C TYR A 322 -9.99 8.60 3.35
N LEU A 323 -10.48 7.47 2.83
CA LEU A 323 -11.57 7.41 1.86
C LEU A 323 -12.54 6.28 2.24
N SER A 324 -13.83 6.59 2.30
CA SER A 324 -14.91 5.62 2.44
C SER A 324 -16.06 5.98 1.50
N SER A 325 -17.17 5.24 1.57
CA SER A 325 -18.39 5.61 0.83
C SER A 325 -19.00 6.93 1.31
N GLU A 326 -18.71 7.35 2.55
CA GLU A 326 -19.33 8.53 3.17
C GLU A 326 -18.38 9.71 3.37
N TYR A 327 -17.07 9.48 3.48
CA TYR A 327 -16.12 10.53 3.83
C TYR A 327 -14.85 10.46 2.99
N TYR A 328 -14.34 11.63 2.63
CA TYR A 328 -12.99 11.83 2.15
C TYR A 328 -12.31 12.86 3.06
N VAL A 329 -11.12 12.53 3.56
CA VAL A 329 -10.34 13.40 4.44
C VAL A 329 -8.94 13.54 3.88
N THR A 330 -8.51 14.77 3.63
CA THR A 330 -7.20 15.06 3.05
C THR A 330 -6.57 16.33 3.65
N PRO A 331 -5.25 16.39 3.82
CA PRO A 331 -4.55 17.59 4.27
C PRO A 331 -4.44 18.66 3.18
N ILE A 332 -4.39 19.93 3.60
CA ILE A 332 -3.96 21.05 2.76
C ILE A 332 -2.63 21.57 3.31
N PRO A 333 -1.48 21.16 2.76
CA PRO A 333 -0.19 21.70 3.17
C PRO A 333 0.00 23.11 2.61
N PHE A 334 0.59 24.01 3.40
CA PHE A 334 0.89 25.38 2.97
C PHE A 334 2.06 25.98 3.74
N LYS A 335 2.77 26.93 3.12
CA LYS A 335 3.79 27.78 3.77
C LYS A 335 3.33 29.21 3.98
N SER A 336 2.19 29.58 3.42
CA SER A 336 1.61 30.92 3.55
C SER A 336 0.08 30.91 3.49
N GLU A 337 -0.56 31.93 4.09
CA GLU A 337 -2.02 32.12 4.01
C GLU A 337 -2.53 32.18 2.57
N LYS A 338 -1.74 32.73 1.65
CA LYS A 338 -2.11 32.83 0.23
C LYS A 338 -2.21 31.45 -0.43
N GLU A 339 -1.25 30.56 -0.15
CA GLU A 339 -1.28 29.18 -0.65
C GLU A 339 -2.48 28.43 -0.08
N PHE A 340 -2.69 28.51 1.24
CA PHE A 340 -3.86 27.93 1.90
C PHE A 340 -5.18 28.40 1.26
N HIS A 341 -5.35 29.71 1.06
CA HIS A 341 -6.58 30.25 0.49
C HIS A 341 -6.83 29.82 -0.96
N ARG A 342 -5.77 29.64 -1.76
CA ARG A 342 -5.90 29.11 -3.12
C ARG A 342 -6.43 27.67 -3.08
N ASP A 343 -5.74 26.80 -2.36
CA ASP A 343 -6.04 25.36 -2.36
C ASP A 343 -7.38 25.09 -1.64
N LYS A 344 -7.69 25.86 -0.59
CA LYS A 344 -9.03 25.87 0.03
C LYS A 344 -10.12 26.19 -0.98
N GLN A 345 -9.92 27.20 -1.83
CA GLN A 345 -10.93 27.59 -2.81
C GLN A 345 -11.14 26.49 -3.84
N ASP A 346 -10.06 25.84 -4.30
CA ASP A 346 -10.15 24.72 -5.25
C ASP A 346 -11.02 23.58 -4.69
N TYR A 347 -10.81 23.20 -3.42
CA TYR A 347 -11.63 22.19 -2.75
C TYR A 347 -13.10 22.61 -2.58
N LEU A 348 -13.35 23.88 -2.20
CA LEU A 348 -14.71 24.40 -2.07
C LEU A 348 -15.44 24.43 -3.42
N ASP A 349 -14.74 24.78 -4.50
CA ASP A 349 -15.31 24.82 -5.85
C ASP A 349 -15.68 23.41 -6.33
N VAL A 350 -14.83 22.40 -6.10
CA VAL A 350 -15.13 20.99 -6.37
C VAL A 350 -16.38 20.55 -5.59
N CYS A 351 -16.42 20.82 -4.29
CA CYS A 351 -17.56 20.43 -3.45
C CYS A 351 -18.85 21.13 -3.88
N GLN A 352 -18.78 22.39 -4.29
CA GLN A 352 -19.93 23.14 -4.79
C GLN A 352 -20.45 22.55 -6.10
N ARG A 353 -19.57 22.24 -7.07
CA ARG A 353 -19.96 21.62 -8.35
C ARG A 353 -20.59 20.24 -8.15
N ALA A 354 -20.02 19.45 -7.25
CA ALA A 354 -20.51 18.11 -6.91
C ALA A 354 -21.72 18.12 -5.95
N GLY A 355 -22.06 19.28 -5.37
CA GLY A 355 -23.14 19.43 -4.39
C GLY A 355 -22.88 18.68 -3.06
N LEU A 356 -21.62 18.59 -2.64
CA LEU A 356 -21.16 17.91 -1.43
C LEU A 356 -21.11 18.85 -0.22
N GLU A 357 -21.36 18.30 0.97
CA GLU A 357 -21.08 19.01 2.23
C GLU A 357 -19.57 18.94 2.49
N SER A 358 -18.92 20.07 2.76
CA SER A 358 -17.48 20.12 3.01
C SER A 358 -17.12 21.04 4.17
N SER A 359 -16.00 20.75 4.81
CA SER A 359 -15.36 21.60 5.81
C SER A 359 -13.88 21.71 5.48
N VAL A 360 -13.34 22.93 5.55
CA VAL A 360 -11.91 23.21 5.36
C VAL A 360 -11.43 24.09 6.50
N THR A 361 -10.53 23.55 7.31
CA THR A 361 -9.88 24.26 8.42
C THR A 361 -8.45 24.63 8.03
N ASP A 362 -7.98 25.79 8.48
CA ASP A 362 -6.58 26.25 8.34
C ASP A 362 -5.63 25.60 9.36
N THR A 363 -6.20 24.91 10.34
CA THR A 363 -5.48 24.17 11.38
C THR A 363 -5.82 22.69 11.28
N TRP A 364 -4.91 21.84 11.76
CA TRP A 364 -5.10 20.38 11.80
C TRP A 364 -6.08 19.98 12.91
N THR A 365 -7.36 20.24 12.69
CA THR A 365 -8.44 19.98 13.64
C THR A 365 -9.69 19.47 12.94
N LEU A 366 -10.57 18.83 13.71
CA LEU A 366 -11.91 18.42 13.28
C LEU A 366 -12.99 19.37 13.84
N ASP A 367 -12.59 20.56 14.33
CA ASP A 367 -13.48 21.56 14.94
C ASP A 367 -14.38 22.27 13.92
N SER A 368 -15.34 21.52 13.39
CA SER A 368 -16.38 22.02 12.50
C SER A 368 -17.64 21.16 12.66
N PRO A 369 -18.84 21.64 12.25
CA PRO A 369 -20.04 20.82 12.29
C PRO A 369 -19.91 19.50 11.54
N LEU A 370 -19.22 19.49 10.39
CA LEU A 370 -18.95 18.26 9.63
C LEU A 370 -17.87 17.40 10.31
N GLY A 371 -16.83 18.01 10.87
CA GLY A 371 -15.80 17.28 11.60
C GLY A 371 -16.33 16.61 12.87
N ALA A 372 -17.31 17.21 13.56
CA ALA A 372 -18.01 16.57 14.68
C ALA A 372 -18.82 15.34 14.23
N LYS A 373 -19.52 15.43 13.08
CA LYS A 373 -20.22 14.27 12.48
C LYS A 373 -19.24 13.17 12.10
N PHE A 374 -18.09 13.53 11.52
CA PHE A 374 -17.04 12.57 11.17
C PHE A 374 -16.45 11.90 12.41
N LEU A 375 -16.18 12.65 13.48
CA LEU A 375 -15.69 12.12 14.75
C LEU A 375 -16.68 11.15 15.41
N GLU A 376 -17.97 11.43 15.31
CA GLU A 376 -19.02 10.52 15.79
C GLU A 376 -19.11 9.24 14.96
N ALA A 377 -19.02 9.34 13.63
CA ALA A 377 -19.09 8.19 12.73
C ALA A 377 -17.83 7.32 12.75
N GLU A 378 -16.65 7.96 12.80
CA GLU A 378 -15.34 7.33 12.61
C GLU A 378 -14.35 7.74 13.73
N PRO A 379 -14.64 7.44 15.01
CA PRO A 379 -13.88 7.96 16.15
C PRO A 379 -12.42 7.49 16.17
N ARG A 380 -12.17 6.23 15.79
CA ARG A 380 -10.81 5.66 15.75
C ARG A 380 -9.98 6.24 14.60
N VAL A 381 -10.61 6.46 13.44
CA VAL A 381 -9.95 7.08 12.28
C VAL A 381 -9.59 8.52 12.59
N SER A 382 -10.52 9.26 13.20
CA SER A 382 -10.34 10.65 13.62
C SER A 382 -9.11 10.82 14.51
N ASP A 383 -8.97 9.98 15.54
CA ASP A 383 -7.80 9.98 16.43
C ASP A 383 -6.49 9.72 15.68
N LYS A 384 -6.47 8.72 14.79
CA LYS A 384 -5.29 8.38 13.97
C LYS A 384 -4.91 9.51 12.99
N ILE A 385 -5.88 10.18 12.36
CA ILE A 385 -5.64 11.33 11.48
C ILE A 385 -5.05 12.50 12.28
N LEU A 386 -5.56 12.78 13.48
CA LEU A 386 -5.02 13.85 14.32
C LEU A 386 -3.57 13.56 14.75
N GLN A 387 -3.23 12.30 15.03
CA GLN A 387 -1.86 11.88 15.36
C GLN A 387 -0.88 11.92 14.19
N ALA A 388 -1.36 11.85 12.94
CA ALA A 388 -0.52 11.79 11.74
C ALA A 388 0.22 13.11 11.44
N ARG A 389 -0.27 14.24 11.96
CA ARG A 389 0.17 15.61 11.59
C ARG A 389 1.68 15.78 11.57
N ASP A 390 2.32 15.56 12.71
CA ASP A 390 3.71 16.01 12.91
C ASP A 390 4.67 15.21 12.03
N HIS A 391 4.41 13.91 11.81
CA HIS A 391 5.26 13.15 10.90
C HIS A 391 5.00 13.53 9.44
N LEU A 392 3.74 13.73 9.04
CA LEU A 392 3.41 14.18 7.69
C LEU A 392 4.09 15.52 7.37
N LEU A 393 4.05 16.50 8.28
CA LEU A 393 4.74 17.78 8.11
C LEU A 393 6.26 17.62 8.03
N ALA A 394 6.85 16.77 8.87
CA ALA A 394 8.29 16.50 8.81
C ALA A 394 8.70 15.89 7.46
N ARG A 395 7.86 15.03 6.88
CA ARG A 395 8.09 14.43 5.55
C ARG A 395 7.95 15.45 4.43
N LEU A 396 6.98 16.35 4.49
CA LEU A 396 6.86 17.48 3.57
C LEU A 396 8.07 18.41 3.66
N ASP A 397 8.52 18.73 4.87
CA ASP A 397 9.71 19.56 5.10
C ASP A 397 11.00 18.91 4.56
N GLU A 398 11.12 17.58 4.62
CA GLU A 398 12.20 16.82 4.01
C GLU A 398 12.16 16.87 2.47
N CYS A 399 10.96 16.85 1.89
CA CYS A 399 10.75 16.83 0.44
C CYS A 399 10.94 18.22 -0.19
N ASP A 400 10.23 19.24 0.33
CA ASP A 400 10.07 20.56 -0.29
C ASP A 400 10.70 21.70 0.55
N GLY A 401 11.50 21.35 1.55
CA GLY A 401 12.14 22.28 2.47
C GLY A 401 11.22 22.76 3.59
N PRO A 402 11.78 23.33 4.67
CA PRO A 402 11.06 23.55 5.92
C PRO A 402 9.94 24.60 5.84
N GLY A 403 9.08 24.59 6.86
CA GLY A 403 8.11 25.65 7.13
C GLY A 403 6.69 25.34 6.69
N HIS A 404 6.37 24.07 6.43
CA HIS A 404 5.00 23.66 6.17
C HIS A 404 4.16 23.69 7.45
N ASP A 405 2.93 24.18 7.32
CA ASP A 405 1.81 23.81 8.19
C ASP A 405 0.76 23.11 7.33
N SER A 406 -0.30 22.60 7.95
CA SER A 406 -1.39 21.98 7.21
C SER A 406 -2.74 22.15 7.88
N GLY A 407 -3.72 22.47 7.03
CA GLY A 407 -5.14 22.38 7.33
C GLY A 407 -5.70 20.99 7.04
N LEU A 408 -6.99 20.80 7.27
CA LEU A 408 -7.72 19.59 6.90
C LEU A 408 -8.95 19.92 6.06
N VAL A 409 -9.20 19.10 5.04
CA VAL A 409 -10.45 19.03 4.28
C VAL A 409 -11.20 17.79 4.70
N ILE A 410 -12.50 17.96 4.95
CA ILE A 410 -13.44 16.87 5.13
C ILE A 410 -14.55 17.07 4.09
N MET A 411 -14.80 16.05 3.28
CA MET A 411 -15.93 16.02 2.35
C MET A 411 -16.87 14.89 2.74
N LYS A 412 -18.18 15.17 2.72
CA LYS A 412 -19.21 14.15 2.84
C LYS A 412 -19.59 13.65 1.44
N LEU A 413 -19.17 12.43 1.14
CA LEU A 413 -19.40 11.77 -0.14
C LEU A 413 -20.83 11.24 -0.26
N ARG A 414 -21.21 10.88 -1.49
CA ARG A 414 -22.50 10.28 -1.87
C ARG A 414 -22.25 9.12 -2.84
N ASN A 415 -21.37 8.21 -2.44
CA ASN A 415 -20.92 7.08 -3.26
C ASN A 415 -21.72 5.82 -2.96
#